data_AF-A0A238J981-F1
#
_entry.id   AF-A0A238J981-F1
#
_cell.length_a   1.000
_cell.length_b   1.000
_cell.length_c   1.000
_cell.angle_alpha   90.00
_cell.angle_beta   90.00
_cell.angle_gamma   90.00
#
_symmetry.space_group_name_H-M   'P 1'
#
loop_
_entity.id
_entity.type
_entity.pdbx_description
1 polymer ?
#
loop_
_entity_poly.entity_id
_entity_poly.type
_entity_poly.pdbx_seq_one_letter_code
_entity_poly.pdbx_strand_id
1 'polypeptide(L)'
;MQRIFLTGLALVPAIAAALPLSGLSVTMSGLGSAYALVASLRPQPDRVNRTTGRARSDTLLRGPLPKAERAKLPNPSAISQDLMRALACSQEYHIPGAPLDRDTAIMRTLQGFMQGWKTLDLAKLSAAQRSELYLINTMLRADPGEAGRIAQLFARPDTMLDLRDEIDLITLRRAAFDRDYGAFLSTQAIWEQDRAAGPLLRVLKSLPDADVDLWHHVVMEHDLFDADQQAAALWCLEQPSCDRATVAGYFGRLTRDQTLRDPRAQSNPEFLDRIRQLIQGWNDGTYKLQELALDPPHRVATLQPFFDAELDFLTEQLGQAWPAPHCIFVNFEGRAPRDRSIWDLLTGTLTAPPRQGDYFEPAFSGL
;
A
#
# COMPACT_ATOMS: atom_id res chain seq x y z
N MET A 1 -2.75 36.20 30.74
CA MET A 1 -3.46 37.22 29.94
C MET A 1 -2.87 37.17 28.53
N GLN A 2 -3.54 36.51 27.58
CA GLN A 2 -4.41 37.11 26.55
C GLN A 2 -3.61 37.91 25.50
N ARG A 3 -3.49 37.37 24.27
CA ARG A 3 -4.20 37.82 23.02
C ARG A 3 -3.30 38.80 22.25
N ILE A 4 -3.21 38.90 20.93
CA ILE A 4 -3.82 38.32 19.72
C ILE A 4 -2.83 38.75 18.61
N PHE A 5 -2.53 37.89 17.63
CA PHE A 5 -2.21 38.37 16.28
C PHE A 5 -3.07 37.58 15.29
N LEU A 6 -4.15 38.24 14.88
CA LEU A 6 -5.02 37.87 13.77
C LEU A 6 -4.54 38.61 12.53
N THR A 7 -4.71 37.93 11.40
CA THR A 7 -5.00 38.45 10.06
C THR A 7 -3.91 39.15 9.27
N GLY A 8 -3.53 38.49 8.16
CA GLY A 8 -3.80 39.05 6.85
C GLY A 8 -2.65 38.94 5.85
N LEU A 9 -2.76 38.04 4.88
CA LEU A 9 -2.67 38.42 3.47
C LEU A 9 -3.12 37.28 2.55
N ALA A 10 -4.18 37.59 1.81
CA ALA A 10 -4.55 36.91 0.58
C ALA A 10 -3.56 37.32 -0.53
N LEU A 11 -3.11 36.35 -1.32
CA LEU A 11 -2.70 36.58 -2.71
C LEU A 11 -2.97 35.31 -3.52
N VAL A 12 -3.91 35.45 -4.45
CA VAL A 12 -4.30 34.53 -5.52
C VAL A 12 -3.45 34.89 -6.77
N PRO A 13 -3.64 34.29 -7.95
CA PRO A 13 -3.22 33.00 -8.50
C PRO A 13 -2.05 33.15 -9.52
N ALA A 14 -1.57 32.04 -10.10
CA ALA A 14 -1.06 31.90 -11.49
C ALA A 14 0.24 31.09 -11.60
N ILE A 15 0.11 29.77 -11.78
CA ILE A 15 0.97 29.03 -12.72
C ILE A 15 0.08 27.99 -13.41
N ALA A 16 -0.41 28.35 -14.59
CA ALA A 16 -0.94 27.42 -15.58
C ALA A 16 -0.52 27.95 -16.95
N ALA A 17 0.70 27.60 -17.37
CA ALA A 17 1.07 27.54 -18.78
C ALA A 17 2.37 26.74 -18.94
N ALA A 18 2.27 25.69 -19.76
CA ALA A 18 3.34 24.98 -20.46
C ALA A 18 4.26 24.06 -19.66
N LEU A 19 3.84 22.79 -19.48
CA LEU A 19 4.71 21.62 -19.58
C LEU A 19 3.94 20.43 -20.20
N PRO A 20 4.60 19.57 -21.00
CA PRO A 20 3.96 18.57 -21.85
C PRO A 20 3.46 17.35 -21.07
N LEU A 21 2.47 16.67 -21.65
CA LEU A 21 1.99 15.34 -21.30
C LEU A 21 3.13 14.31 -21.30
N SER A 22 3.74 14.03 -20.14
CA SER A 22 4.33 12.73 -19.76
C SER A 22 4.94 12.83 -18.36
N GLY A 23 4.48 11.98 -17.43
CA GLY A 23 5.08 11.83 -16.11
C GLY A 23 4.46 12.71 -15.02
N LEU A 24 3.28 12.33 -14.53
CA LEU A 24 2.78 12.82 -13.24
C LEU A 24 3.25 11.86 -12.14
N SER A 25 4.49 12.05 -11.68
CA SER A 25 4.89 11.68 -10.33
C SER A 25 4.17 12.62 -9.37
N VAL A 26 2.94 12.26 -9.00
CA VAL A 26 2.16 12.93 -7.96
C VAL A 26 2.72 12.49 -6.61
N THR A 27 3.83 13.11 -6.21
CA THR A 27 4.14 13.26 -4.79
C THR A 27 3.22 14.33 -4.22
N MET A 28 1.95 13.98 -4.03
CA MET A 28 1.00 14.80 -3.27
C MET A 28 0.57 14.07 -2.01
N SER A 29 0.86 14.72 -0.90
CA SER A 29 0.21 14.54 0.39
C SER A 29 -1.30 14.49 0.20
N GLY A 30 -1.95 13.46 0.78
CA GLY A 30 -3.34 13.03 0.54
C GLY A 30 -4.46 14.00 0.95
N LEU A 31 -4.18 15.30 1.02
CA LEU A 31 -5.18 16.36 1.16
C LEU A 31 -5.22 17.29 -0.06
N GLY A 32 -4.10 17.44 -0.79
CA GLY A 32 -4.01 18.31 -1.95
C GLY A 32 -4.64 17.70 -3.21
N SER A 33 -4.49 16.38 -3.41
CA SER A 33 -4.93 15.66 -4.60
C SER A 33 -6.44 15.53 -4.71
N ALA A 34 -7.12 15.04 -3.67
CA ALA A 34 -8.58 14.95 -3.66
C ALA A 34 -9.25 16.34 -3.78
N TYR A 35 -8.71 17.37 -3.11
CA TYR A 35 -9.22 18.74 -3.24
C TYR A 35 -8.92 19.33 -4.62
N ALA A 36 -7.75 19.06 -5.20
CA ALA A 36 -7.39 19.46 -6.56
C ALA A 36 -8.24 18.75 -7.62
N LEU A 37 -8.55 17.46 -7.43
CA LEU A 37 -9.47 16.68 -8.26
C LEU A 37 -10.89 17.23 -8.17
N VAL A 38 -11.41 17.46 -6.96
CA VAL A 38 -12.72 18.09 -6.74
C VAL A 38 -12.78 19.52 -7.30
N ALA A 39 -11.69 20.28 -7.19
CA ALA A 39 -11.57 21.60 -7.81
C ALA A 39 -11.48 21.51 -9.34
N SER A 40 -10.84 20.47 -9.89
CA SER A 40 -10.73 20.22 -11.33
C SER A 40 -12.04 19.74 -11.94
N LEU A 41 -12.91 19.08 -11.16
CA LEU A 41 -14.28 18.72 -11.52
C LEU A 41 -15.19 19.94 -11.71
N ARG A 42 -14.77 21.13 -11.27
CA ARG A 42 -15.44 22.37 -11.68
C ARG A 42 -15.19 22.59 -13.17
N PRO A 43 -16.23 22.81 -13.98
CA PRO A 43 -16.06 23.23 -15.36
C PRO A 43 -15.17 24.47 -15.40
N GLN A 44 -13.98 24.33 -15.99
CA GLN A 44 -13.07 25.45 -16.22
C GLN A 44 -13.79 26.43 -17.15
N PRO A 45 -13.88 27.72 -16.80
CA PRO A 45 -14.53 28.67 -17.66
C PRO A 45 -13.51 29.03 -18.73
N ASP A 46 -13.51 28.35 -19.88
CA ASP A 46 -13.16 29.06 -21.11
C ASP A 46 -13.59 28.38 -22.41
N ARG A 47 -14.03 29.26 -23.32
CA ARG A 47 -14.53 29.06 -24.69
C ARG A 47 -15.92 28.42 -24.85
N VAL A 48 -16.93 29.07 -24.28
CA VAL A 48 -18.30 28.97 -24.80
C VAL A 48 -18.54 30.13 -25.76
N ASN A 49 -18.64 29.79 -27.04
CA ASN A 49 -19.39 30.57 -28.03
C ASN A 49 -20.72 31.01 -27.41
N ARG A 50 -20.94 32.32 -27.36
CA ARG A 50 -22.19 32.95 -26.92
C ARG A 50 -23.37 32.43 -27.74
N THR A 51 -24.05 31.40 -27.25
CA THR A 51 -25.45 31.13 -27.59
C THR A 51 -26.14 30.46 -26.41
N THR A 52 -27.10 31.19 -25.84
CA THR A 52 -28.13 30.78 -24.86
C THR A 52 -27.67 30.60 -23.40
N GLY A 53 -28.14 31.53 -22.54
CA GLY A 53 -27.96 31.50 -21.10
C GLY A 53 -28.76 30.38 -20.45
N ARG A 54 -28.10 29.25 -20.20
CA ARG A 54 -28.55 28.24 -19.24
C ARG A 54 -27.59 28.27 -18.05
N ALA A 55 -28.16 28.40 -16.85
CA ALA A 55 -27.45 28.43 -15.59
C ALA A 55 -26.40 27.31 -15.50
N ARG A 56 -25.24 27.61 -14.90
CA ARG A 56 -24.24 26.64 -14.47
C ARG A 56 -24.95 25.41 -13.89
N SER A 57 -24.73 24.24 -14.46
CA SER A 57 -25.42 23.03 -14.04
C SER A 57 -24.91 22.61 -12.65
N ASP A 58 -25.78 22.73 -11.64
CA ASP A 58 -25.57 22.25 -10.25
C ASP A 58 -25.52 20.72 -10.11
N THR A 59 -25.38 19.99 -11.23
CA THR A 59 -25.40 18.51 -11.29
C THR A 59 -24.06 17.98 -11.82
N LEU A 60 -23.60 16.89 -11.21
CA LEU A 60 -22.41 16.13 -11.65
C LEU A 60 -22.75 15.06 -12.70
N LEU A 61 -24.04 14.83 -12.94
CA LEU A 61 -24.51 13.80 -13.86
C LEU A 61 -24.40 14.27 -15.32
N ARG A 62 -24.13 13.33 -16.23
CA ARG A 62 -24.08 13.62 -17.68
C ARG A 62 -25.44 14.08 -18.23
N GLY A 63 -26.51 13.64 -17.59
CA GLY A 63 -27.88 13.94 -17.95
C GLY A 63 -28.84 13.41 -16.89
N PRO A 64 -30.16 13.56 -17.09
CA PRO A 64 -31.13 13.01 -16.15
C PRO A 64 -30.99 11.48 -16.12
N LEU A 65 -30.95 10.90 -14.91
CA LEU A 65 -30.76 9.46 -14.73
C LEU A 65 -31.72 8.64 -15.61
N PRO A 66 -31.28 7.54 -16.25
CA PRO A 66 -32.18 6.64 -16.97
C PRO A 66 -33.30 6.11 -16.07
N LYS A 67 -34.50 5.86 -16.62
CA LYS A 67 -35.65 5.38 -15.84
C LYS A 67 -35.34 4.09 -15.06
N ALA A 68 -34.57 3.19 -15.66
CA ALA A 68 -34.13 1.94 -15.04
C ALA A 68 -33.22 2.19 -13.82
N GLU A 69 -32.31 3.18 -13.89
CA GLU A 69 -31.42 3.52 -12.77
C GLU A 69 -32.14 4.31 -11.68
N ARG A 70 -33.10 5.19 -12.04
CA ARG A 70 -33.96 5.85 -11.05
C ARG A 70 -34.81 4.85 -10.25
N ALA A 71 -35.26 3.76 -10.89
CA ALA A 71 -36.03 2.72 -10.22
C ALA A 71 -35.19 1.90 -9.23
N LYS A 72 -33.86 1.88 -9.39
CA LYS A 72 -32.93 1.21 -8.47
C LYS A 72 -32.54 2.08 -7.28
N LEU A 73 -32.75 3.39 -7.34
CA LEU A 73 -32.44 4.27 -6.22
C LEU A 73 -33.35 3.96 -5.02
N PRO A 74 -32.80 3.89 -3.80
CA PRO A 74 -33.61 3.77 -2.60
C PRO A 74 -34.55 4.96 -2.42
N ASN A 75 -35.52 4.81 -1.52
CA ASN A 75 -36.39 5.93 -1.17
C ASN A 75 -35.57 7.11 -0.57
N PRO A 76 -36.06 8.37 -0.68
CA PRO A 76 -35.30 9.54 -0.24
C PRO A 76 -34.90 9.50 1.24
N SER A 77 -35.71 8.91 2.10
CA SER A 77 -35.39 8.73 3.53
C SER A 77 -34.22 7.78 3.75
N ALA A 78 -34.13 6.67 3.02
CA ALA A 78 -33.04 5.71 3.10
C ALA A 78 -31.74 6.34 2.57
N ILE A 79 -31.81 7.08 1.46
CA ILE A 79 -30.67 7.86 0.96
C ILE A 79 -30.12 8.80 2.04
N SER A 80 -31.00 9.56 2.70
CA SER A 80 -30.59 10.47 3.77
C SER A 80 -29.98 9.72 4.97
N GLN A 81 -30.53 8.57 5.36
CA GLN A 81 -29.98 7.75 6.44
C GLN A 81 -28.60 7.18 6.11
N ASP A 82 -28.40 6.67 4.89
CA ASP A 82 -27.12 6.15 4.43
C ASP A 82 -26.04 7.25 4.39
N LEU A 83 -26.39 8.42 3.86
CA LEU A 83 -25.48 9.57 3.83
C LEU A 83 -25.18 10.09 5.24
N MET A 84 -26.16 10.13 6.14
CA MET A 84 -25.89 10.47 7.55
C MET A 84 -24.93 9.48 8.20
N ARG A 85 -25.07 8.17 7.95
CA ARG A 85 -24.13 7.16 8.47
C ARG A 85 -22.73 7.35 7.91
N ALA A 86 -22.59 7.54 6.60
CA ALA A 86 -21.30 7.78 5.97
C ALA A 86 -20.63 9.08 6.44
N LEU A 87 -21.43 10.11 6.75
CA LEU A 87 -20.94 11.40 7.27
C LEU A 87 -20.69 11.39 8.79
N ALA A 88 -21.27 10.43 9.50
CA ALA A 88 -21.13 10.26 10.95
C ALA A 88 -19.95 9.34 11.33
N CYS A 89 -19.22 8.77 10.35
CA CYS A 89 -17.98 8.04 10.62
C CYS A 89 -17.10 8.89 11.52
N SER A 90 -16.99 8.43 12.78
CA SER A 90 -16.35 9.19 13.83
C SER A 90 -14.85 9.22 13.57
N GLN A 91 -14.19 10.28 14.03
CA GLN A 91 -12.74 10.27 14.23
C GLN A 91 -12.43 9.22 15.31
N GLU A 92 -12.47 7.94 14.95
CA GLU A 92 -11.95 6.88 15.81
C GLU A 92 -10.48 7.18 16.10
N TYR A 93 -10.04 6.79 17.29
CA TYR A 93 -8.71 7.02 17.84
C TYR A 93 -7.63 7.02 16.73
N HIS A 94 -7.17 8.22 16.37
CA HIS A 94 -6.13 8.37 15.36
C HIS A 94 -4.78 8.23 16.05
N ILE A 95 -4.06 7.15 15.72
CA ILE A 95 -2.63 7.05 16.00
C ILE A 95 -1.97 8.27 15.34
N PRO A 96 -1.22 9.11 16.09
CA PRO A 96 -0.57 10.29 15.53
C PRO A 96 0.30 9.93 14.32
N GLY A 97 0.07 10.60 13.20
CA GLY A 97 0.80 10.34 11.95
C GLY A 97 0.29 9.14 11.14
N ALA A 98 -0.83 8.51 11.51
CA ALA A 98 -1.40 7.43 10.71
C ALA A 98 -2.14 7.94 9.46
N PRO A 99 -2.09 7.21 8.33
CA PRO A 99 -2.94 7.48 7.18
C PRO A 99 -4.42 7.44 7.52
N LEU A 100 -5.24 8.11 6.70
CA LEU A 100 -6.69 8.06 6.84
C LEU A 100 -7.19 6.64 6.58
N ASP A 101 -8.19 6.20 7.33
CA ASP A 101 -8.96 5.02 6.98
C ASP A 101 -9.87 5.30 5.77
N ARG A 102 -10.39 4.24 5.15
CA ARG A 102 -11.23 4.32 3.95
C ARG A 102 -12.52 5.13 4.20
N ASP A 103 -13.16 4.92 5.35
CA ASP A 103 -14.45 5.53 5.67
C ASP A 103 -14.31 7.03 5.92
N THR A 104 -13.26 7.45 6.63
CA THR A 104 -12.85 8.83 6.84
C THR A 104 -12.47 9.49 5.53
N ALA A 105 -11.77 8.79 4.63
CA ALA A 105 -11.43 9.31 3.30
C ALA A 105 -12.69 9.53 2.43
N ILE A 106 -13.64 8.58 2.44
CA ILE A 106 -14.94 8.72 1.78
C ILE A 106 -15.74 9.88 2.40
N MET A 107 -15.83 9.96 3.72
CA MET A 107 -16.52 11.05 4.42
C MET A 107 -15.96 12.41 4.00
N ARG A 108 -14.64 12.59 4.02
CA ARG A 108 -13.97 13.84 3.61
C ARG A 108 -14.25 14.17 2.14
N THR A 109 -14.27 13.16 1.28
CA THR A 109 -14.61 13.31 -0.13
C THR A 109 -16.04 13.81 -0.32
N LEU A 110 -17.02 13.21 0.37
CA LEU A 110 -18.41 13.64 0.34
C LEU A 110 -18.57 15.08 0.88
N GLN A 111 -17.88 15.42 1.97
CA GLN A 111 -17.84 16.78 2.49
C GLN A 111 -17.23 17.76 1.48
N GLY A 112 -16.22 17.37 0.71
CA GLY A 112 -15.63 18.16 -0.37
C GLY A 112 -16.65 18.51 -1.47
N PHE A 113 -17.47 17.55 -1.90
CA PHE A 113 -18.57 17.81 -2.84
C PHE A 113 -19.63 18.76 -2.26
N MET A 114 -20.02 18.54 -0.99
CA MET A 114 -20.97 19.40 -0.29
C MET A 114 -20.44 20.85 -0.19
N GLN A 115 -19.16 21.03 0.18
CA GLN A 115 -18.50 22.34 0.18
C GLN A 115 -18.48 22.97 -1.22
N GLY A 116 -18.30 22.16 -2.27
CA GLY A 116 -18.43 22.58 -3.66
C GLY A 116 -19.77 23.23 -3.97
N TRP A 117 -20.86 22.70 -3.38
CA TRP A 117 -22.22 23.26 -3.42
C TRP A 117 -22.51 24.29 -2.32
N LYS A 118 -21.49 24.75 -1.59
CA LYS A 118 -21.58 25.78 -0.54
C LYS A 118 -22.47 25.41 0.65
N THR A 119 -22.63 24.12 0.94
CA THR A 119 -23.33 23.67 2.15
C THR A 119 -22.55 22.53 2.81
N LEU A 120 -22.64 22.39 4.11
CA LEU A 120 -22.20 21.20 4.85
C LEU A 120 -23.40 20.47 5.50
N ASP A 121 -24.60 21.01 5.30
CA ASP A 121 -25.83 20.49 5.85
C ASP A 121 -26.57 19.68 4.77
N LEU A 122 -26.76 18.40 5.05
CA LEU A 122 -27.44 17.43 4.17
C LEU A 122 -28.91 17.82 3.91
N ALA A 123 -29.56 18.50 4.86
CA ALA A 123 -30.95 18.92 4.72
C ALA A 123 -31.12 20.03 3.66
N LYS A 124 -30.08 20.85 3.47
CA LYS A 124 -30.07 21.97 2.49
C LYS A 124 -29.80 21.52 1.06
N LEU A 125 -29.42 20.27 0.85
CA LEU A 125 -29.20 19.73 -0.48
C LEU A 125 -30.53 19.45 -1.20
N SER A 126 -30.55 19.72 -2.51
CA SER A 126 -31.64 19.30 -3.37
C SER A 126 -31.76 17.77 -3.44
N ALA A 127 -32.94 17.27 -3.83
CA ALA A 127 -33.14 15.83 -4.02
C ALA A 127 -32.14 15.23 -5.04
N ALA A 128 -31.82 15.97 -6.11
CA ALA A 128 -30.84 15.55 -7.10
C ALA A 128 -29.42 15.45 -6.51
N GLN A 129 -28.97 16.46 -5.76
CA GLN A 129 -27.66 16.45 -5.09
C GLN A 129 -27.54 15.32 -4.06
N ARG A 130 -28.62 15.00 -3.34
CA ARG A 130 -28.63 13.84 -2.42
C ARG A 130 -28.50 12.52 -3.18
N SER A 131 -29.20 12.36 -4.30
CA SER A 131 -29.03 11.17 -5.15
C SER A 131 -27.62 11.08 -5.76
N GLU A 132 -27.01 12.21 -6.12
CA GLU A 132 -25.62 12.25 -6.61
C GLU A 132 -24.61 11.83 -5.54
N LEU A 133 -24.69 12.40 -4.33
CA LEU A 133 -23.83 11.97 -3.21
C LEU A 133 -24.00 10.49 -2.88
N TYR A 134 -25.24 9.99 -2.96
CA TYR A 134 -25.50 8.57 -2.76
C TYR A 134 -24.78 7.72 -3.80
N LEU A 135 -24.91 8.05 -5.09
CA LEU A 135 -24.23 7.34 -6.17
C LEU A 135 -22.70 7.42 -6.03
N ILE A 136 -22.16 8.56 -5.61
CA ILE A 136 -20.72 8.70 -5.33
C ILE A 136 -20.31 7.79 -4.18
N ASN A 137 -21.01 7.82 -3.04
CA ASN A 137 -20.72 6.96 -1.90
C ASN A 137 -20.80 5.47 -2.27
N THR A 138 -21.80 5.06 -3.05
CA THR A 138 -21.91 3.69 -3.55
C THR A 138 -20.75 3.33 -4.46
N MET A 139 -20.38 4.20 -5.41
CA MET A 139 -19.27 3.98 -6.34
C MET A 139 -17.92 3.82 -5.62
N LEU A 140 -17.63 4.65 -4.63
CA LEU A 140 -16.39 4.58 -3.85
C LEU A 140 -16.27 3.30 -2.99
N ARG A 141 -17.39 2.60 -2.75
CA ARG A 141 -17.45 1.36 -1.96
C ARG A 141 -17.64 0.10 -2.82
N ALA A 142 -17.99 0.25 -4.08
CA ALA A 142 -18.33 -0.86 -4.96
C ALA A 142 -17.08 -1.58 -5.50
N ASP A 143 -17.29 -2.82 -5.97
CA ASP A 143 -16.30 -3.54 -6.79
C ASP A 143 -16.02 -2.80 -8.10
N PRO A 144 -14.87 -3.06 -8.77
CA PRO A 144 -14.49 -2.32 -9.98
C PRO A 144 -15.53 -2.35 -11.10
N GLY A 145 -16.27 -3.46 -11.25
CA GLY A 145 -17.27 -3.62 -12.30
C GLY A 145 -18.50 -2.74 -12.05
N GLU A 146 -19.03 -2.76 -10.83
CA GLU A 146 -20.14 -1.90 -10.45
C GLU A 146 -19.72 -0.42 -10.39
N ALA A 147 -18.53 -0.11 -9.88
CA ALA A 147 -18.00 1.25 -9.87
C ALA A 147 -17.93 1.84 -11.28
N GLY A 148 -17.43 1.07 -12.26
CA GLY A 148 -17.41 1.46 -13.67
C GLY A 148 -18.81 1.76 -14.23
N ARG A 149 -19.80 0.92 -13.90
CA ARG A 149 -21.20 1.13 -14.30
C ARG A 149 -21.77 2.44 -13.72
N ILE A 150 -21.51 2.71 -12.45
CA ILE A 150 -22.00 3.93 -11.77
C ILE A 150 -21.27 5.17 -12.31
N ALA A 151 -19.95 5.10 -12.54
CA ALA A 151 -19.15 6.20 -13.05
C ALA A 151 -19.67 6.73 -14.41
N GLN A 152 -20.18 5.86 -15.28
CA GLN A 152 -20.77 6.25 -16.58
C GLN A 152 -22.00 7.17 -16.49
N LEU A 153 -22.65 7.25 -15.32
CA LEU A 153 -23.76 8.16 -15.08
C LEU A 153 -23.30 9.62 -14.91
N PHE A 154 -22.03 9.83 -14.58
CA PHE A 154 -21.43 11.13 -14.36
C PHE A 154 -20.91 11.75 -15.66
N ALA A 155 -20.82 13.09 -15.69
CA ALA A 155 -20.32 13.82 -16.85
C ALA A 155 -18.84 13.52 -17.13
N ARG A 156 -18.07 13.17 -16.09
CA ARG A 156 -16.66 12.81 -16.15
C ARG A 156 -16.44 11.46 -15.45
N PRO A 157 -16.64 10.33 -16.16
CA PRO A 157 -16.49 9.00 -15.59
C PRO A 157 -15.06 8.73 -15.14
N ASP A 158 -14.06 9.12 -15.94
CA ASP A 158 -12.63 8.86 -15.67
C ASP A 158 -12.23 9.48 -14.32
N THR A 159 -12.60 10.73 -14.06
CA THR A 159 -12.28 11.41 -12.80
C THR A 159 -12.97 10.77 -11.58
N MET A 160 -14.15 10.16 -11.76
CA MET A 160 -14.81 9.42 -10.68
C MET A 160 -14.08 8.11 -10.36
N LEU A 161 -13.50 7.47 -11.37
CA LEU A 161 -12.67 6.29 -11.19
C LEU A 161 -11.31 6.65 -10.58
N ASP A 162 -10.68 7.74 -11.03
CA ASP A 162 -9.43 8.26 -10.42
C ASP A 162 -9.61 8.52 -8.91
N LEU A 163 -10.76 9.09 -8.53
CA LEU A 163 -11.09 9.33 -7.12
C LEU A 163 -11.24 8.03 -6.33
N ARG A 164 -11.83 6.99 -6.92
CA ARG A 164 -11.92 5.66 -6.30
C ARG A 164 -10.53 5.04 -6.14
N ASP A 165 -9.69 5.15 -7.16
CA ASP A 165 -8.32 4.64 -7.13
C ASP A 165 -7.48 5.36 -6.05
N GLU A 166 -7.72 6.65 -5.83
CA GLU A 166 -7.11 7.41 -4.73
C GLU A 166 -7.55 6.87 -3.35
N ILE A 167 -8.84 6.55 -3.16
CA ILE A 167 -9.36 5.94 -1.93
C ILE A 167 -8.79 4.52 -1.71
N ASP A 168 -8.66 3.73 -2.78
CA ASP A 168 -8.04 2.41 -2.72
C ASP A 168 -6.56 2.52 -2.32
N LEU A 169 -5.83 3.50 -2.87
CA LEU A 169 -4.45 3.79 -2.51
C LEU A 169 -4.29 4.27 -1.06
N ILE A 170 -5.22 5.09 -0.54
CA ILE A 170 -5.26 5.45 0.88
C ILE A 170 -5.44 4.21 1.75
N THR A 171 -6.35 3.30 1.34
CA THR A 171 -6.60 2.03 2.05
C THR A 171 -5.34 1.15 2.09
N LEU A 172 -4.62 1.03 0.98
CA LEU A 172 -3.36 0.29 0.90
C LEU A 172 -2.29 0.90 1.82
N ARG A 173 -2.13 2.23 1.80
CA ARG A 173 -1.20 2.94 2.70
C ARG A 173 -1.56 2.73 4.17
N ARG A 174 -2.85 2.74 4.51
CA ARG A 174 -3.32 2.50 5.87
C ARG A 174 -2.98 1.08 6.33
N ALA A 175 -3.25 0.07 5.50
CA ALA A 175 -2.93 -1.32 5.83
C ALA A 175 -1.43 -1.54 6.04
N ALA A 176 -0.58 -0.94 5.20
CA ALA A 176 0.87 -0.97 5.38
C ALA A 176 1.30 -0.30 6.70
N PHE A 177 0.74 0.88 7.01
CA PHE A 177 1.01 1.55 8.29
C PHE A 177 0.58 0.71 9.49
N ASP A 178 -0.61 0.12 9.48
CA ASP A 178 -1.12 -0.67 10.62
C ASP A 178 -0.25 -1.91 10.88
N ARG A 179 0.24 -2.56 9.81
CA ARG A 179 1.19 -3.67 9.92
C ARG A 179 2.54 -3.21 10.49
N ASP A 180 3.12 -2.14 9.94
CA ASP A 180 4.41 -1.61 10.38
C ASP A 180 4.34 -1.10 11.85
N TYR A 181 3.19 -0.53 12.24
CA TYR A 181 2.89 -0.13 13.62
C TYR A 181 2.73 -1.33 14.55
N GLY A 182 2.07 -2.41 14.11
CA GLY A 182 1.97 -3.67 14.85
C GLY A 182 3.33 -4.32 15.10
N ALA A 183 4.21 -4.32 14.09
CA ALA A 183 5.60 -4.76 14.21
C ALA A 183 6.38 -3.94 15.24
N PHE A 184 6.20 -2.61 15.25
CA PHE A 184 6.80 -1.73 16.25
C PHE A 184 6.32 -2.07 17.68
N LEU A 185 5.00 -2.18 17.90
CA LEU A 185 4.44 -2.51 19.21
C LEU A 185 4.90 -3.88 19.70
N SER A 186 4.97 -4.87 18.79
CA SER A 186 5.45 -6.22 19.10
C SER A 186 6.91 -6.21 19.53
N THR A 187 7.76 -5.47 18.82
CA THR A 187 9.18 -5.35 19.15
C THR A 187 9.39 -4.57 20.44
N GLN A 188 8.59 -3.52 20.68
CA GLN A 188 8.60 -2.77 21.92
C GLN A 188 8.23 -3.65 23.12
N ALA A 189 7.20 -4.49 22.98
CA ALA A 189 6.81 -5.42 24.04
C ALA A 189 7.92 -6.44 24.36
N ILE A 190 8.67 -6.91 23.36
CA ILE A 190 9.82 -7.79 23.56
C ILE A 190 10.94 -7.07 24.33
N TRP A 191 11.24 -5.82 23.96
CA TRP A 191 12.22 -4.99 24.65
C TRP A 191 11.86 -4.77 26.13
N GLU A 192 10.61 -4.39 26.41
CA GLU A 192 10.14 -4.09 27.76
C GLU A 192 10.12 -5.33 28.67
N GLN A 193 9.94 -6.52 28.11
CA GLN A 193 9.92 -7.76 28.87
C GLN A 193 11.31 -8.31 29.23
N ASP A 194 12.40 -7.68 28.75
CA ASP A 194 13.80 -8.10 28.96
C ASP A 194 14.04 -9.61 28.67
N ARG A 195 13.28 -10.14 27.70
CA ARG A 195 13.09 -11.60 27.52
C ARG A 195 13.57 -12.17 26.20
N ALA A 196 14.38 -11.42 25.44
CA ALA A 196 14.82 -11.88 24.12
C ALA A 196 16.01 -12.85 24.15
N ALA A 197 16.32 -13.52 25.27
CA ALA A 197 17.37 -14.54 25.30
C ALA A 197 16.81 -15.88 24.82
N GLY A 198 16.89 -16.15 23.51
CA GLY A 198 16.52 -17.43 22.94
C GLY A 198 16.82 -17.50 21.43
N PRO A 199 16.85 -18.71 20.83
CA PRO A 199 17.16 -18.85 19.41
C PRO A 199 16.28 -17.94 18.55
N LEU A 200 16.87 -17.25 17.58
CA LEU A 200 16.23 -16.25 16.72
C LEU A 200 14.87 -16.73 16.17
N LEU A 201 14.82 -17.97 15.68
CA LEU A 201 13.60 -18.60 15.16
C LEU A 201 12.44 -18.61 16.16
N ARG A 202 12.71 -18.82 17.45
CA ARG A 202 11.68 -18.84 18.49
C ARG A 202 11.11 -17.45 18.71
N VAL A 203 11.96 -16.43 18.69
CA VAL A 203 11.54 -15.04 18.86
C VAL A 203 10.70 -14.60 17.67
N LEU A 204 11.16 -14.89 16.45
CA LEU A 204 10.42 -14.61 15.22
C LEU A 204 9.03 -15.27 15.19
N LYS A 205 8.92 -16.53 15.63
CA LYS A 205 7.63 -17.24 15.76
C LYS A 205 6.71 -16.68 16.84
N SER A 206 7.23 -15.91 17.79
CA SER A 206 6.46 -15.31 18.87
C SER A 206 5.89 -13.93 18.53
N LEU A 207 6.38 -13.30 17.45
CA LEU A 207 5.86 -12.03 16.96
C LEU A 207 4.42 -12.24 16.42
N PRO A 208 3.43 -11.48 16.90
CA PRO A 208 2.04 -11.61 16.45
C PRO A 208 1.85 -11.08 15.03
N ASP A 209 2.61 -10.05 14.66
CA ASP A 209 2.55 -9.40 13.36
C ASP A 209 3.80 -9.69 12.52
N ALA A 210 3.61 -9.78 11.21
CA ALA A 210 4.70 -9.94 10.26
C ALA A 210 5.50 -8.63 10.12
N ASP A 211 6.78 -8.66 10.49
CA ASP A 211 7.73 -7.58 10.19
C ASP A 211 8.54 -7.95 8.94
N VAL A 212 8.09 -7.42 7.81
CA VAL A 212 8.66 -7.68 6.48
C VAL A 212 10.10 -7.19 6.37
N ASP A 213 10.42 -6.05 7.01
CA ASP A 213 11.77 -5.48 7.03
C ASP A 213 12.70 -6.33 7.91
N LEU A 214 12.22 -6.82 9.05
CA LEU A 214 12.98 -7.74 9.90
C LEU A 214 13.26 -9.04 9.16
N TRP A 215 12.27 -9.62 8.51
CA TRP A 215 12.46 -10.84 7.71
C TRP A 215 13.44 -10.61 6.57
N HIS A 216 13.40 -9.44 5.92
CA HIS A 216 14.39 -9.07 4.93
C HIS A 216 15.80 -9.02 5.52
N HIS A 217 16.00 -8.34 6.66
CA HIS A 217 17.28 -8.25 7.35
C HIS A 217 17.82 -9.64 7.75
N VAL A 218 17.00 -10.47 8.39
CA VAL A 218 17.37 -11.86 8.76
C VAL A 218 17.81 -12.65 7.52
N VAL A 219 17.03 -12.62 6.45
CA VAL A 219 17.31 -13.39 5.23
C VAL A 219 18.56 -12.88 4.51
N MET A 220 18.77 -11.56 4.47
CA MET A 220 19.90 -10.99 3.75
C MET A 220 21.21 -11.10 4.53
N GLU A 221 21.18 -11.08 5.86
CA GLU A 221 22.38 -10.98 6.71
C GLU A 221 22.71 -12.23 7.53
N HIS A 222 21.85 -13.27 7.56
CA HIS A 222 22.16 -14.50 8.29
C HIS A 222 23.48 -15.14 7.85
N ASP A 223 24.16 -15.83 8.75
CA ASP A 223 25.25 -16.73 8.37
C ASP A 223 24.68 -18.01 7.71
N LEU A 224 25.18 -18.33 6.51
CA LEU A 224 24.76 -19.51 5.75
C LEU A 224 25.21 -20.83 6.40
N PHE A 225 26.20 -20.77 7.30
CA PHE A 225 26.79 -21.94 7.95
C PHE A 225 26.34 -22.10 9.41
N ASP A 226 25.65 -21.11 9.97
CA ASP A 226 24.99 -21.23 11.26
C ASP A 226 23.61 -21.87 11.07
N ALA A 227 23.40 -23.05 11.67
CA ALA A 227 22.17 -23.82 11.50
C ALA A 227 20.94 -23.11 12.09
N ASP A 228 21.10 -22.38 13.19
CA ASP A 228 19.99 -21.69 13.85
C ASP A 228 19.55 -20.46 13.04
N GLN A 229 20.51 -19.70 12.52
CA GLN A 229 20.21 -18.56 11.65
C GLN A 229 19.66 -19.00 10.29
N GLN A 230 20.20 -20.09 9.70
CA GLN A 230 19.66 -20.67 8.48
C GLN A 230 18.22 -21.15 8.67
N ALA A 231 17.91 -21.80 9.80
CA ALA A 231 16.56 -22.23 10.12
C ALA A 231 15.59 -21.04 10.27
N ALA A 232 16.04 -19.94 10.87
CA ALA A 232 15.30 -18.68 10.98
C ALA A 232 15.02 -18.05 9.62
N ALA A 233 16.05 -17.90 8.77
CA ALA A 233 15.93 -17.34 7.44
C ALA A 233 14.96 -18.14 6.55
N LEU A 234 15.09 -19.48 6.53
CA LEU A 234 14.19 -20.35 5.79
C LEU A 234 12.75 -20.28 6.31
N TRP A 235 12.55 -20.19 7.63
CA TRP A 235 11.21 -20.00 8.18
C TRP A 235 10.59 -18.68 7.73
N CYS A 236 11.34 -17.58 7.69
CA CYS A 236 10.88 -16.29 7.16
C CYS A 236 10.46 -16.40 5.68
N LEU A 237 11.25 -17.13 4.88
CA LEU A 237 10.97 -17.34 3.45
C LEU A 237 9.75 -18.22 3.20
N GLU A 238 9.40 -19.12 4.11
CA GLU A 238 8.19 -19.97 3.99
C GLU A 238 6.89 -19.21 4.29
N GLN A 239 6.95 -18.01 4.86
CA GLN A 239 5.76 -17.25 5.22
C GLN A 239 5.13 -16.59 3.97
N PRO A 240 3.80 -16.67 3.76
CA PRO A 240 3.13 -16.01 2.63
C PRO A 240 3.24 -14.48 2.63
N SER A 241 3.44 -13.88 3.80
CA SER A 241 3.65 -12.44 3.96
C SER A 241 5.08 -11.99 3.63
N CYS A 242 5.99 -12.92 3.29
CA CYS A 242 7.34 -12.58 2.88
C CYS A 242 7.32 -11.79 1.57
N ASP A 243 8.14 -10.76 1.47
CA ASP A 243 8.23 -9.93 0.28
C ASP A 243 8.94 -10.69 -0.86
N ARG A 244 8.43 -10.53 -2.09
CA ARG A 244 9.03 -11.15 -3.27
C ARG A 244 10.49 -10.74 -3.48
N ALA A 245 10.84 -9.50 -3.18
CA ALA A 245 12.21 -9.01 -3.25
C ALA A 245 13.12 -9.77 -2.26
N THR A 246 12.65 -10.08 -1.06
CA THR A 246 13.41 -10.87 -0.07
C THR A 246 13.71 -12.28 -0.58
N VAL A 247 12.72 -12.95 -1.18
CA VAL A 247 12.90 -14.29 -1.76
C VAL A 247 13.89 -14.25 -2.93
N ALA A 248 13.76 -13.27 -3.83
CA ALA A 248 14.70 -13.10 -4.94
C ALA A 248 16.12 -12.75 -4.45
N GLY A 249 16.24 -11.92 -3.42
CA GLY A 249 17.49 -11.56 -2.77
C GLY A 249 18.21 -12.78 -2.19
N TYR A 250 17.44 -13.68 -1.54
CA TYR A 250 17.96 -14.95 -1.02
C TYR A 250 18.53 -15.85 -2.12
N PHE A 251 17.77 -16.12 -3.18
CA PHE A 251 18.27 -16.92 -4.30
C PHE A 251 19.47 -16.25 -4.99
N GLY A 252 19.45 -14.92 -5.09
CA GLY A 252 20.58 -14.16 -5.60
C GLY A 252 21.84 -14.33 -4.73
N ARG A 253 21.69 -14.44 -3.41
CA ARG A 253 22.80 -14.71 -2.49
C ARG A 253 23.31 -16.14 -2.63
N LEU A 254 22.41 -17.14 -2.64
CA LEU A 254 22.78 -18.54 -2.87
C LEU A 254 23.61 -18.70 -4.15
N THR A 255 23.19 -18.02 -5.22
CA THR A 255 23.87 -18.03 -6.53
C THR A 255 25.27 -17.42 -6.48
N ARG A 256 25.44 -16.29 -5.76
CA ARG A 256 26.73 -15.61 -5.68
C ARG A 256 27.73 -16.38 -4.82
N ASP A 257 27.23 -16.94 -3.72
CA ASP A 257 28.03 -17.66 -2.75
C ASP A 257 28.23 -19.14 -3.17
N GLN A 258 27.64 -19.56 -4.31
CA GLN A 258 27.64 -20.92 -4.82
C GLN A 258 27.23 -21.95 -3.78
N THR A 259 26.27 -21.58 -2.92
CA THR A 259 25.92 -22.36 -1.73
C THR A 259 25.39 -23.74 -2.10
N LEU A 260 24.66 -23.87 -3.21
CA LEU A 260 24.15 -25.17 -3.66
C LEU A 260 25.26 -26.12 -4.13
N ARG A 261 26.44 -25.58 -4.46
CA ARG A 261 27.63 -26.37 -4.82
C ARG A 261 28.52 -26.68 -3.62
N ASP A 262 28.30 -26.08 -2.45
CA ASP A 262 29.07 -26.37 -1.24
C ASP A 262 28.81 -27.83 -0.78
N PRO A 263 29.86 -28.63 -0.50
CA PRO A 263 29.70 -29.99 0.01
C PRO A 263 28.82 -30.10 1.26
N ARG A 264 28.83 -29.07 2.13
CA ARG A 264 27.99 -29.02 3.34
C ARG A 264 26.51 -28.97 2.98
N ALA A 265 26.13 -28.15 1.99
CA ALA A 265 24.76 -28.08 1.50
C ALA A 265 24.32 -29.39 0.82
N GLN A 266 25.20 -29.98 0.00
CA GLN A 266 24.93 -31.26 -0.65
C GLN A 266 24.72 -32.41 0.34
N SER A 267 25.40 -32.38 1.48
CA SER A 267 25.24 -33.36 2.55
C SER A 267 23.98 -33.16 3.41
N ASN A 268 23.22 -32.09 3.19
CA ASN A 268 22.03 -31.74 3.95
C ASN A 268 20.74 -31.85 3.09
N PRO A 269 20.10 -33.04 3.03
CA PRO A 269 18.91 -33.24 2.22
C PRO A 269 17.71 -32.40 2.70
N GLU A 270 17.60 -32.12 3.99
CA GLU A 270 16.52 -31.28 4.54
C GLU A 270 16.62 -29.84 4.03
N PHE A 271 17.83 -29.28 3.98
CA PHE A 271 18.08 -27.98 3.38
C PHE A 271 17.65 -27.95 1.90
N LEU A 272 18.11 -28.93 1.12
CA LEU A 272 17.80 -29.04 -0.30
C LEU A 272 16.29 -29.19 -0.58
N ASP A 273 15.58 -29.98 0.22
CA ASP A 273 14.13 -30.12 0.10
C ASP A 273 13.40 -28.82 0.43
N ARG A 274 13.85 -28.06 1.42
CA ARG A 274 13.28 -26.73 1.72
C ARG A 274 13.52 -25.74 0.57
N ILE A 275 14.70 -25.72 -0.04
CA ILE A 275 14.96 -24.90 -1.25
C ILE A 275 14.01 -25.26 -2.38
N ARG A 276 13.79 -26.56 -2.62
CA ARG A 276 12.84 -27.03 -3.64
C ARG A 276 11.41 -26.57 -3.33
N GLN A 277 10.98 -26.63 -2.07
CA GLN A 277 9.67 -26.13 -1.63
C GLN A 277 9.54 -24.62 -1.83
N LEU A 278 10.60 -23.83 -1.58
CA LEU A 278 10.59 -22.39 -1.83
C LEU A 278 10.42 -22.07 -3.33
N ILE A 279 11.11 -22.80 -4.21
CA ILE A 279 10.93 -22.63 -5.67
C ILE A 279 9.50 -22.97 -6.09
N GLN A 280 8.94 -24.05 -5.54
CA GLN A 280 7.56 -24.44 -5.82
C GLN A 280 6.57 -23.38 -5.31
N GLY A 281 6.72 -22.91 -4.07
CA GLY A 281 5.88 -21.87 -3.48
C GLY A 281 5.93 -20.56 -4.26
N TRP A 282 7.10 -20.20 -4.80
CA TRP A 282 7.26 -19.08 -5.73
C TRP A 282 6.45 -19.28 -7.00
N ASN A 283 6.62 -20.43 -7.66
CA ASN A 283 5.93 -20.76 -8.91
C ASN A 283 4.39 -20.85 -8.74
N ASP A 284 3.94 -21.26 -7.55
CA ASP A 284 2.51 -21.33 -7.19
C ASP A 284 1.90 -19.96 -6.82
N GLY A 285 2.71 -18.90 -6.78
CA GLY A 285 2.24 -17.53 -6.48
C GLY A 285 1.92 -17.30 -5.00
N THR A 286 2.64 -17.99 -4.09
CA THR A 286 2.48 -17.85 -2.63
C THR A 286 2.72 -16.42 -2.17
N TYR A 287 3.74 -15.77 -2.73
CA TYR A 287 4.19 -14.43 -2.36
C TYR A 287 3.43 -13.36 -3.15
N LYS A 288 2.56 -12.62 -2.46
CA LYS A 288 1.75 -11.54 -3.07
C LYS A 288 2.29 -10.14 -2.79
N LEU A 289 3.15 -10.01 -1.77
CA LEU A 289 3.67 -8.73 -1.33
C LEU A 289 4.86 -8.29 -2.19
N GLN A 290 4.86 -7.04 -2.64
CA GLN A 290 5.96 -6.41 -3.36
C GLN A 290 6.05 -4.94 -2.95
N GLU A 291 6.59 -4.70 -1.76
CA GLU A 291 6.84 -3.39 -1.20
C GLU A 291 8.32 -3.02 -1.21
N LEU A 292 9.21 -4.02 -1.09
CA LEU A 292 10.64 -3.80 -1.00
C LEU A 292 11.30 -3.75 -2.37
N ALA A 293 12.24 -2.82 -2.53
CA ALA A 293 13.22 -2.86 -3.60
C ALA A 293 14.45 -3.65 -3.15
N LEU A 294 15.15 -4.25 -4.11
CA LEU A 294 16.51 -4.76 -3.88
C LEU A 294 17.50 -3.65 -4.20
N ASP A 295 18.38 -3.33 -3.26
CA ASP A 295 19.45 -2.36 -3.47
C ASP A 295 20.83 -3.05 -3.42
N PRO A 296 21.66 -2.93 -4.48
CA PRO A 296 21.38 -2.40 -5.81
C PRO A 296 20.37 -3.24 -6.61
N PRO A 297 19.49 -2.61 -7.42
CA PRO A 297 18.46 -3.31 -8.21
C PRO A 297 19.04 -4.28 -9.25
N HIS A 298 20.23 -3.95 -9.76
CA HIS A 298 20.95 -4.75 -10.75
C HIS A 298 21.57 -6.03 -10.17
N ARG A 299 21.56 -6.22 -8.85
CA ARG A 299 22.27 -7.34 -8.21
C ARG A 299 21.66 -8.70 -8.54
N VAL A 300 20.37 -8.77 -8.87
CA VAL A 300 19.67 -10.04 -9.14
C VAL A 300 19.30 -10.26 -10.59
N ALA A 301 18.98 -9.21 -11.36
CA ALA A 301 18.45 -9.36 -12.72
C ALA A 301 19.38 -10.09 -13.70
N THR A 302 20.68 -10.15 -13.42
CA THR A 302 21.69 -10.83 -14.24
C THR A 302 22.02 -12.24 -13.76
N LEU A 303 21.40 -12.71 -12.66
CA LEU A 303 21.77 -13.97 -12.01
C LEU A 303 21.07 -15.21 -12.55
N GLN A 304 20.02 -15.07 -13.38
CA GLN A 304 19.28 -16.21 -13.93
C GLN A 304 20.19 -17.29 -14.55
N PRO A 305 21.13 -16.98 -15.46
CA PRO A 305 21.96 -18.02 -16.07
C PRO A 305 22.87 -18.74 -15.07
N PHE A 306 23.29 -18.04 -14.01
CA PHE A 306 24.15 -18.62 -12.98
C PHE A 306 23.36 -19.53 -12.05
N PHE A 307 22.14 -19.13 -11.69
CA PHE A 307 21.26 -19.96 -10.88
C PHE A 307 20.80 -21.21 -11.63
N ASP A 308 20.46 -21.09 -12.92
CA ASP A 308 20.14 -22.23 -13.78
C ASP A 308 21.31 -23.23 -13.81
N ALA A 309 22.55 -22.74 -13.92
CA ALA A 309 23.75 -23.58 -13.87
C ALA A 309 23.98 -24.25 -12.50
N GLU A 310 23.46 -23.71 -11.40
CA GLU A 310 23.47 -24.39 -10.09
C GLU A 310 22.43 -25.51 -10.03
N LEU A 311 21.23 -25.28 -10.56
CA LEU A 311 20.18 -26.30 -10.64
C LEU A 311 20.55 -27.46 -11.57
N ASP A 312 21.22 -27.16 -12.69
CA ASP A 312 21.76 -28.17 -13.60
C ASP A 312 22.81 -29.03 -12.89
N PHE A 313 23.73 -28.40 -12.15
CA PHE A 313 24.72 -29.11 -11.34
C PHE A 313 24.06 -30.03 -10.30
N LEU A 314 23.04 -29.55 -9.58
CA LEU A 314 22.31 -30.38 -8.62
C LEU A 314 21.59 -31.55 -9.31
N THR A 315 21.06 -31.33 -10.51
CA THR A 315 20.40 -32.38 -11.31
C THR A 315 21.39 -33.46 -11.71
N GLU A 316 22.60 -33.08 -12.13
CA GLU A 316 23.67 -34.03 -12.48
C GLU A 316 24.17 -34.82 -11.26
N GLN A 317 24.37 -34.16 -10.11
CA GLN A 317 24.89 -34.81 -8.90
C GLN A 317 23.87 -35.75 -8.23
N LEU A 318 22.61 -35.32 -8.16
CA LEU A 318 21.56 -36.05 -7.43
C LEU A 318 20.72 -36.96 -8.34
N GLY A 319 20.86 -36.84 -9.66
CA GLY A 319 20.10 -37.63 -10.64
C GLY A 319 18.61 -37.31 -10.67
N GLN A 320 18.19 -36.18 -10.11
CA GLN A 320 16.79 -35.75 -10.02
C GLN A 320 16.65 -34.35 -10.63
N ALA A 321 15.66 -34.15 -11.50
CA ALA A 321 15.37 -32.84 -12.08
C ALA A 321 14.93 -31.83 -11.02
N TRP A 322 15.48 -30.62 -11.10
CA TRP A 322 15.13 -29.49 -10.23
C TRP A 322 14.21 -28.50 -10.93
N PRO A 323 13.16 -27.99 -10.24
CA PRO A 323 12.30 -26.96 -10.81
C PRO A 323 13.06 -25.64 -10.92
N ALA A 324 12.81 -24.88 -12.00
CA ALA A 324 13.33 -23.53 -12.16
C ALA A 324 12.28 -22.49 -11.68
N PRO A 325 12.67 -21.45 -10.94
CA PRO A 325 11.74 -20.39 -10.54
C PRO A 325 11.44 -19.46 -11.72
N HIS A 326 10.16 -19.22 -12.00
CA HIS A 326 9.74 -18.35 -13.10
C HIS A 326 9.91 -16.86 -12.76
N CYS A 327 10.65 -16.12 -13.58
CA CYS A 327 10.77 -14.66 -13.49
C CYS A 327 11.18 -14.14 -12.10
N ILE A 328 12.06 -14.86 -11.39
CA ILE A 328 12.51 -14.47 -10.05
C ILE A 328 13.59 -13.39 -10.09
N PHE A 329 14.44 -13.41 -11.11
CA PHE A 329 15.52 -12.45 -11.31
C PHE A 329 15.06 -11.29 -12.19
N VAL A 330 14.11 -10.51 -11.69
CA VAL A 330 13.60 -9.28 -12.33
C VAL A 330 13.96 -8.05 -11.51
N ASN A 331 13.68 -6.87 -12.07
CA ASN A 331 13.79 -5.63 -11.30
C ASN A 331 12.62 -5.53 -10.31
N PHE A 332 12.92 -5.36 -9.03
CA PHE A 332 11.92 -5.14 -7.98
C PHE A 332 11.88 -3.66 -7.63
N GLU A 333 10.81 -2.98 -8.04
CA GLU A 333 10.52 -1.61 -7.64
C GLU A 333 9.80 -1.60 -6.29
N GLY A 334 10.16 -0.64 -5.44
CA GLY A 334 9.65 -0.54 -4.08
C GLY A 334 10.43 0.48 -3.24
N ARG A 335 10.12 0.53 -1.94
CA ARG A 335 10.92 1.28 -0.97
C ARG A 335 12.17 0.50 -0.58
N ALA A 336 13.20 1.20 -0.12
CA ALA A 336 14.32 0.52 0.53
C ALA A 336 13.83 -0.22 1.79
N PRO A 337 14.40 -1.41 2.10
CA PRO A 337 14.21 -2.05 3.39
C PRO A 337 14.63 -1.09 4.51
N ARG A 338 13.83 -1.02 5.56
CA ARG A 338 14.19 -0.23 6.75
C ARG A 338 15.21 -1.00 7.57
N ASP A 339 16.10 -0.25 8.21
CA ASP A 339 17.14 -0.86 9.02
C ASP A 339 16.54 -1.59 10.23
N ARG A 340 17.04 -2.79 10.47
CA ARG A 340 16.68 -3.67 11.58
C ARG A 340 17.90 -4.17 12.34
N SER A 341 19.05 -3.50 12.17
CA SER A 341 20.33 -3.77 12.85
C SER A 341 20.28 -3.77 14.37
N ILE A 342 19.21 -3.24 14.97
CA ILE A 342 18.94 -3.38 16.40
C ILE A 342 18.72 -4.84 16.81
N TRP A 343 18.37 -5.72 15.88
CA TRP A 343 18.26 -7.16 16.10
C TRP A 343 19.62 -7.84 15.93
N ASP A 344 20.08 -8.53 16.97
CA ASP A 344 21.23 -9.41 16.87
C ASP A 344 20.78 -10.79 16.40
N LEU A 345 21.17 -11.15 15.16
CA LEU A 345 20.80 -12.43 14.54
C LEU A 345 21.41 -13.64 15.26
N LEU A 346 22.55 -13.47 15.95
CA LEU A 346 23.22 -14.56 16.65
C LEU A 346 22.48 -14.91 17.94
N THR A 347 22.09 -13.90 18.71
CA THR A 347 21.47 -14.11 20.03
C THR A 347 19.94 -14.05 20.01
N GLY A 348 19.35 -13.55 18.92
CA GLY A 348 17.92 -13.29 18.84
C GLY A 348 17.46 -12.12 19.72
N THR A 349 18.40 -11.31 20.23
CA THR A 349 18.13 -10.22 21.17
C THR A 349 18.08 -8.85 20.47
N LEU A 350 17.50 -7.87 21.16
CA LEU A 350 17.58 -6.47 20.77
C LEU A 350 18.79 -5.82 21.44
N THR A 351 19.63 -5.14 20.67
CA THR A 351 20.81 -4.40 21.14
C THR A 351 20.49 -2.97 21.57
N ALA A 352 19.34 -2.44 21.14
CA ALA A 352 18.88 -1.09 21.42
C ALA A 352 17.33 -1.03 21.45
N PRO A 353 16.74 -0.04 22.14
CA PRO A 353 15.29 0.15 22.13
C PRO A 353 14.77 0.49 20.72
N PRO A 354 13.64 -0.10 20.28
CA PRO A 354 13.05 0.21 18.98
C PRO A 354 12.54 1.65 18.94
N ARG A 355 12.75 2.35 17.82
CA ARG A 355 12.27 3.72 17.60
C ARG A 355 11.22 3.75 16.52
N GLN A 356 10.18 4.57 16.68
CA GLN A 356 9.07 4.67 15.72
C GLN A 356 9.54 4.96 14.29
N GLY A 357 10.51 5.88 14.12
CA GLY A 357 11.03 6.28 12.81
C GLY A 357 11.73 5.15 12.05
N ASP A 358 12.14 4.07 12.72
CA ASP A 358 12.75 2.91 12.08
C ASP A 358 11.68 1.98 11.49
N TYR A 359 10.42 2.08 11.91
CA TYR A 359 9.34 1.17 11.52
C TYR A 359 8.39 1.81 10.51
N PHE A 360 8.01 3.07 10.70
CA PHE A 360 7.08 3.76 9.81
C PHE A 360 7.41 5.25 9.75
N GLU A 361 7.16 5.85 8.58
CA GLU A 361 7.23 7.30 8.45
C GLU A 361 5.96 7.93 9.03
N PRO A 362 6.08 9.00 9.83
CA PRO A 362 4.91 9.79 10.20
C PRO A 362 4.31 10.40 8.93
N ALA A 363 3.00 10.27 8.72
CA ALA A 363 2.29 10.89 7.59
C ALA A 363 2.42 12.43 7.54
N PHE A 364 2.95 13.06 8.60
CA PHE A 364 3.20 14.48 8.71
C PHE A 364 4.63 14.77 9.16
N SER A 365 5.59 14.56 8.23
CA SER A 365 6.95 15.10 8.33
C SER A 365 7.10 16.31 7.42
N GLY A 366 6.17 17.26 7.55
CA GLY A 366 6.09 18.45 6.70
C GLY A 366 4.99 19.39 7.18
N LEU A 367 5.27 20.14 8.24
CA LEU A 367 4.58 21.39 8.58
C LEU A 367 5.63 22.47 8.79
#